data_AF-A0A4Q9FRH9-F1
#
_entry.id   AF-A0A4Q9FRH9-F1
#
_cell.length_a   1.000
_cell.length_b   1.000
_cell.length_c   1.000
_cell.angle_alpha   90.00
_cell.angle_beta   90.00
_cell.angle_gamma   90.00
#
_symmetry.space_group_name_H-M   'P 1'
#
loop_
_entity.id
_entity.type
_entity.pdbx_description
1 polymer ?
#
loop_
_entity_poly.entity_id
_entity_poly.type
_entity_poly.pdbx_seq_one_letter_code
_entity_poly.pdbx_strand_id
1 'polypeptide(L)'
;MLVLTMSNKVTLFYIIVILWSVHLFSQTEVERQKIAASYNTAAIENLKSTLRENNRLKQVRVSAYLDAYQDQPRRIKVGSKVYAIYDIVNGKPIYRTTDNIASAKATKTD
;
A
#
# COMPACT_ATOMS: atom_id res chain seq x y z
N MET A 1 -35.34 -21.42 -32.90
CA MET A 1 -34.13 -21.54 -32.06
C MET A 1 -32.97 -21.89 -32.98
N LEU A 2 -32.17 -20.90 -33.36
CA LEU A 2 -31.18 -21.02 -34.44
C LEU A 2 -29.84 -21.45 -33.82
N VAL A 3 -29.47 -22.72 -33.99
CA VAL A 3 -28.18 -23.25 -33.53
C VAL A 3 -27.15 -22.91 -34.61
N LEU A 4 -26.36 -21.85 -34.38
CA LEU A 4 -25.20 -21.52 -35.22
C LEU A 4 -24.12 -22.59 -35.04
N THR A 5 -23.96 -23.47 -36.03
CA THR A 5 -22.84 -24.41 -36.08
C THR A 5 -21.58 -23.67 -36.53
N MET A 6 -20.62 -23.44 -35.62
CA MET A 6 -19.33 -22.82 -35.95
C MET A 6 -18.42 -23.79 -36.72
N SER A 7 -17.61 -23.26 -37.64
CA SER A 7 -16.63 -24.03 -38.43
C SER A 7 -15.62 -24.74 -37.53
N ASN A 8 -15.29 -26.00 -37.85
CA ASN A 8 -14.34 -26.83 -37.10
C ASN A 8 -12.98 -26.12 -36.83
N LYS A 9 -12.55 -25.24 -37.73
CA LYS A 9 -11.32 -24.45 -37.58
C LYS A 9 -11.46 -23.36 -36.51
N VAL A 10 -12.64 -22.72 -36.43
CA VAL A 10 -12.97 -21.70 -35.44
C VAL A 10 -13.13 -22.34 -34.06
N THR A 11 -13.80 -23.50 -33.99
CA THR A 11 -13.91 -24.29 -32.77
C THR A 11 -12.55 -24.73 -32.24
N LEU A 12 -11.65 -25.18 -33.12
CA LEU A 12 -10.27 -25.54 -32.74
C LEU A 12 -9.48 -24.35 -32.19
N PHE A 13 -9.63 -23.17 -32.80
CA PHE A 13 -8.98 -21.95 -32.33
C PHE A 13 -9.42 -21.57 -30.91
N TYR A 14 -10.73 -21.59 -30.61
CA TYR A 14 -11.23 -21.31 -29.27
C TYR A 14 -10.75 -22.32 -28.22
N ILE A 15 -10.67 -23.61 -28.57
CA ILE A 15 -10.12 -24.63 -27.68
C ILE A 15 -8.65 -24.33 -27.36
N ILE A 16 -7.84 -23.95 -28.34
CA ILE A 16 -6.44 -23.59 -28.13
C ILE A 16 -6.32 -22.37 -27.21
N VAL A 17 -7.11 -21.31 -27.43
CA VAL A 17 -7.09 -20.11 -26.58
C VAL A 17 -7.47 -20.42 -25.12
N ILE A 18 -8.48 -21.28 -24.90
CA ILE A 18 -8.91 -21.67 -23.54
C ILE A 18 -7.82 -22.53 -22.86
N LEU A 19 -7.21 -23.47 -23.58
CA LEU A 19 -6.15 -24.33 -23.04
C LEU A 19 -4.87 -23.56 -22.69
N TRP A 20 -4.59 -22.43 -23.34
CA TRP A 20 -3.45 -21.58 -23.00
C TRP A 20 -3.72 -20.66 -21.80
N SER A 21 -4.98 -20.40 -21.46
CA SER A 21 -5.36 -19.53 -20.34
C SER A 21 -5.10 -20.11 -18.95
N VAL A 22 -4.98 -21.44 -18.82
CA VAL A 22 -4.74 -22.12 -17.54
C VAL A 22 -3.29 -22.04 -17.04
N HIS A 23 -2.36 -21.50 -17.84
CA HIS A 23 -0.96 -21.30 -17.46
C HIS A 23 -0.63 -19.88 -16.97
N LEU A 24 -1.63 -19.05 -16.68
CA LEU A 24 -1.43 -17.64 -16.30
C LEU A 24 -0.95 -17.41 -14.84
N PHE A 25 -0.61 -18.45 -14.09
CA PHE A 25 -0.10 -18.29 -12.73
C PHE A 25 1.42 -18.10 -12.73
N SER A 26 1.87 -16.89 -12.38
CA SER A 26 3.31 -16.55 -12.33
C SER A 26 4.10 -17.34 -11.28
N GLN A 27 3.45 -17.89 -10.24
CA GLN A 27 4.10 -18.66 -9.17
C GLN A 27 3.13 -19.71 -8.60
N THR A 28 3.64 -20.92 -8.36
CA THR A 28 2.96 -21.99 -7.63
C THR A 28 2.96 -21.75 -6.12
N GLU A 29 2.09 -22.42 -5.37
CA GLU A 29 2.06 -22.32 -3.90
C GLU A 29 3.39 -22.76 -3.27
N VAL A 30 4.00 -23.82 -3.79
CA VAL A 30 5.30 -24.33 -3.31
C VAL A 30 6.40 -23.29 -3.53
N GLU A 31 6.41 -22.62 -4.68
CA GLU A 31 7.36 -21.53 -4.97
C GLU A 31 7.15 -20.33 -4.05
N ARG A 32 5.90 -19.93 -3.80
CA ARG A 32 5.59 -18.86 -2.84
C ARG A 32 6.06 -19.19 -1.42
N GLN A 33 5.83 -20.42 -0.97
CA GLN A 33 6.28 -20.87 0.34
C GLN A 33 7.80 -20.90 0.44
N LYS A 34 8.49 -21.36 -0.60
CA LYS A 34 9.96 -21.32 -0.68
C LYS A 34 10.50 -19.89 -0.59
N ILE A 35 9.87 -18.94 -1.29
CA ILE A 35 10.23 -17.52 -1.21
C ILE A 35 9.98 -16.98 0.20
N ALA A 36 8.80 -17.23 0.79
CA ALA A 36 8.48 -16.76 2.14
C ALA A 36 9.42 -17.35 3.21
N ALA A 37 9.83 -18.62 3.06
CA ALA A 37 10.78 -19.27 3.95
C ALA A 37 12.20 -18.69 3.86
N SER A 38 12.55 -18.02 2.75
CA SER A 38 13.85 -17.34 2.60
C SER A 38 13.93 -16.01 3.36
N TYR A 39 12.80 -15.50 3.85
CA TYR A 39 12.77 -14.21 4.53
C TYR A 39 13.32 -14.30 5.95
N ASN A 40 14.05 -13.26 6.35
CA ASN A 40 14.45 -13.09 7.75
C ASN A 40 13.25 -12.58 8.57
N THR A 41 12.39 -13.49 9.00
CA THR A 41 11.18 -13.18 9.77
C THR A 41 11.49 -12.47 11.09
N ALA A 42 12.59 -12.82 11.75
CA ALA A 42 13.04 -12.17 12.97
C ALA A 42 13.36 -10.68 12.75
N ALA A 43 14.09 -10.36 11.67
CA ALA A 43 14.37 -8.97 11.32
C ALA A 43 13.08 -8.20 10.94
N ILE A 44 12.15 -8.84 10.24
CA ILE A 44 10.86 -8.26 9.87
C ILE A 44 10.03 -7.93 11.12
N GLU A 45 9.93 -8.86 12.07
CA GLU A 45 9.18 -8.64 13.31
C GLU A 45 9.83 -7.59 14.19
N ASN A 46 11.16 -7.56 14.27
CA ASN A 46 11.89 -6.50 14.96
C ASN A 46 11.63 -5.12 14.34
N LEU A 47 11.65 -5.03 13.00
CA LEU A 47 11.32 -3.79 12.29
C LEU A 47 9.87 -3.36 12.58
N LYS A 48 8.91 -4.28 12.53
CA LYS A 48 7.51 -3.99 12.86
C LYS A 48 7.36 -3.46 14.29
N SER A 49 8.02 -4.10 15.25
CA SER A 49 8.02 -3.68 16.66
C SER A 49 8.59 -2.26 16.80
N THR A 50 9.75 -2.01 16.21
CA THR A 50 10.42 -0.72 16.23
C THR A 50 9.54 0.39 15.63
N LEU A 51 8.90 0.11 14.48
CA LEU A 51 8.00 1.07 13.84
C LEU A 51 6.77 1.39 14.70
N ARG A 52 6.19 0.37 15.36
CA ARG A 52 5.06 0.55 16.28
C ARG A 52 5.44 1.41 17.47
N GLU A 53 6.57 1.12 18.10
CA GLU A 53 7.03 1.87 19.27
C GLU A 53 7.37 3.32 18.91
N ASN A 54 8.09 3.54 17.80
CA ASN A 54 8.38 4.89 17.31
C ASN A 54 7.09 5.68 17.01
N ASN A 55 6.08 5.00 16.45
CA ASN A 55 4.79 5.63 16.19
C ASN A 55 4.04 5.97 17.49
N ARG A 56 4.10 5.10 18.50
CA ARG A 56 3.52 5.34 19.83
C ARG A 56 4.18 6.55 20.50
N LEU A 57 5.51 6.59 20.55
CA LEU A 57 6.27 7.71 21.13
C LEU A 57 5.95 9.04 20.43
N LYS A 58 5.83 9.02 19.11
CA LYS A 58 5.42 10.18 18.31
C LYS A 58 4.01 10.65 18.67
N GLN A 59 3.05 9.74 18.81
CA GLN A 59 1.69 10.10 19.23
C GLN A 59 1.69 10.75 20.61
N VAL A 60 2.45 10.21 21.57
CA VAL A 60 2.61 10.80 22.90
C VAL A 60 3.14 12.24 22.81
N ARG A 61 4.18 12.49 22.01
CA ARG A 61 4.72 13.85 21.82
C ARG A 61 3.68 14.82 21.23
N VAL A 62 2.94 14.38 20.21
CA VAL A 62 1.91 15.20 19.56
C VAL A 62 0.76 15.50 20.51
N SER A 63 0.28 14.51 21.27
CA SER A 63 -0.77 14.71 22.28
C SER A 63 -0.31 15.71 23.34
N ALA A 64 0.88 15.52 23.93
CA ALA A 64 1.41 16.43 24.93
C ALA A 64 1.54 17.88 24.43
N TYR A 65 1.92 18.08 23.16
CA TYR A 65 1.98 19.41 22.55
C TYR A 65 0.58 20.03 22.42
N LEU A 66 -0.41 19.27 21.95
CA LEU A 66 -1.77 19.77 21.79
C LEU A 66 -2.45 20.08 23.13
N ASP A 67 -2.16 19.28 24.16
CA ASP A 67 -2.66 19.52 25.52
C ASP A 67 -2.06 20.80 26.13
N ALA A 68 -0.78 21.08 25.84
CA ALA A 68 -0.09 22.29 26.30
C ALA A 68 -0.48 23.56 25.53
N TYR A 69 -0.91 23.43 24.27
CA TYR A 69 -1.23 24.55 23.37
C TYR A 69 -2.63 24.38 22.75
N GLN A 70 -3.67 24.55 23.57
CA GLN A 70 -5.06 24.29 23.19
C GLN A 70 -5.57 25.12 21.99
N ASP A 71 -4.98 26.30 21.75
CA ASP A 71 -5.33 27.16 20.62
C ASP A 71 -4.72 26.70 19.29
N GLN A 72 -3.80 25.72 19.31
CA GLN A 72 -3.18 25.22 18.09
C GLN A 72 -3.95 24.04 17.50
N PRO A 73 -4.50 24.19 16.28
CA PRO A 73 -5.25 23.10 15.66
C PRO A 73 -4.29 22.00 15.19
N ARG A 74 -4.70 20.75 15.39
CA ARG A 74 -3.95 19.58 14.89
C ARG A 74 -3.77 19.56 13.36
N ARG A 75 -4.67 20.24 12.63
CA ARG A 75 -4.65 20.36 11.17
C ARG A 75 -4.77 21.82 10.76
N ILE A 76 -3.96 22.21 9.78
CA ILE A 76 -4.01 23.53 9.15
C ILE A 76 -4.26 23.39 7.66
N LYS A 77 -5.00 24.34 7.08
CA LYS A 77 -5.22 24.43 5.65
C LYS A 77 -4.44 25.62 5.10
N VAL A 78 -3.58 25.36 4.12
CA VAL A 78 -2.81 26.41 3.41
C VAL A 78 -3.09 26.25 1.92
N GLY A 79 -3.86 27.18 1.36
CA GLY A 79 -4.38 27.08 0.00
C GLY A 79 -5.31 25.87 -0.17
N SER A 80 -5.03 25.02 -1.15
CA SER A 80 -5.78 23.77 -1.40
C SER A 80 -5.30 22.57 -0.58
N LYS A 81 -4.20 22.71 0.18
CA LYS A 81 -3.56 21.59 0.87
C LYS A 81 -3.89 21.59 2.36
N VAL A 82 -4.15 20.39 2.88
CA VAL A 82 -4.34 20.15 4.33
C VAL A 82 -3.07 19.52 4.89
N TYR A 83 -2.56 20.11 5.96
CA TYR A 83 -1.40 19.64 6.68
C TYR A 83 -1.83 19.21 8.08
N ALA A 84 -1.33 18.08 8.55
CA ALA A 84 -1.54 17.59 9.90
C ALA A 84 -0.20 17.53 10.65
N ILE A 85 -0.22 17.83 11.95
CA ILE A 85 0.95 17.60 12.81
C ILE A 85 1.28 16.11 12.77
N TYR A 86 2.48 15.80 12.28
CA TYR A 86 3.01 14.45 12.15
C TYR A 86 3.85 14.07 13.37
N ASP A 87 4.71 14.97 13.84
CA ASP A 87 5.59 14.79 15.00
C ASP A 87 5.91 16.15 15.64
N ILE A 88 6.51 16.13 16.83
CA ILE A 88 7.09 17.29 17.52
C ILE A 88 8.58 17.03 17.68
N VAL A 89 9.41 17.92 17.12
CA VAL A 89 10.88 17.82 17.18
C VAL A 89 11.43 19.13 17.70
N ASN A 90 12.27 19.09 18.74
CA ASN A 90 12.83 20.28 19.39
C ASN A 90 11.75 21.30 19.80
N GLY A 91 10.61 20.82 20.30
CA GLY A 91 9.46 21.65 20.71
C GLY A 91 8.66 22.25 19.56
N LYS A 92 8.97 21.93 18.30
CA LYS A 92 8.29 22.48 17.11
C LYS A 92 7.47 21.42 16.39
N PRO A 93 6.23 21.74 15.95
CA PRO A 93 5.42 20.81 15.17
C PRO A 93 5.99 20.63 13.76
N ILE A 94 6.16 19.37 13.37
CA ILE A 94 6.47 18.95 12.01
C ILE A 94 5.17 18.57 11.33
N TYR A 95 4.86 19.21 10.21
CA TYR A 95 3.62 19.00 9.48
C TYR A 95 3.82 18.07 8.28
N ARG A 96 2.81 17.25 7.98
CA ARG A 96 2.77 16.39 6.79
C ARG A 96 1.43 16.53 6.06
N THR A 97 1.48 16.51 4.73
CA THR A 97 0.31 16.42 3.86
C THR A 97 0.26 15.06 3.17
N THR A 98 -0.95 14.62 2.83
CA THR A 98 -1.19 13.40 2.02
C THR A 98 -1.37 13.72 0.54
N ASP A 99 -1.09 14.95 0.10
CA ASP A 99 -1.12 15.35 -1.31
C ASP A 99 -0.05 14.57 -2.09
N ASN A 100 -0.43 13.39 -2.57
CA ASN A 100 0.44 12.38 -3.15
C ASN A 100 0.12 12.13 -4.63
N ILE A 101 -0.59 13.05 -5.30
CA ILE A 101 -1.03 12.90 -6.70
C ILE A 101 0.14 12.52 -7.62
N ALA A 102 1.30 13.17 -7.46
CA ALA A 102 2.50 12.86 -8.24
C ALA A 102 3.09 11.47 -7.92
N SER A 103 3.14 11.08 -6.64
CA SER A 103 3.67 9.77 -6.22
C SER A 103 2.73 8.62 -6.58
N ALA A 104 1.42 8.83 -6.50
CA ALA A 104 0.40 7.87 -6.92
C ALA A 104 0.47 7.60 -8.43
N LYS A 105 0.70 8.66 -9.23
CA LYS A 105 0.93 8.54 -10.68
C LYS A 105 2.21 7.77 -11.01
N ALA A 106 3.28 7.96 -10.24
CA ALA A 106 4.56 7.28 -10.45
C ALA A 106 4.58 5.82 -9.96
N THR A 107 3.75 5.45 -8.98
CA THR A 107 3.69 4.09 -8.42
C THR A 107 2.73 3.18 -9.18
N LYS A 108 1.88 3.76 -10.04
CA LYS A 108 1.06 2.99 -10.96
C LYS A 108 1.96 2.49 -12.10
N THR A 109 2.49 1.29 -11.94
CA THR A 109 3.03 0.52 -13.06
C THR A 109 1.82 0.07 -13.86
N ASP A 110 1.53 0.77 -14.97
CA ASP A 110 0.56 0.32 -15.97
C ASP A 110 1.07 -0.94 -16.69
#